data_AF-A0A3D1P9Z5-F1
#
_entry.id   AF-A0A3D1P9Z5-F1
#
_cell.length_a   1.000
_cell.length_b   1.000
_cell.length_c   1.000
_cell.angle_alpha   90.00
_cell.angle_beta   90.00
_cell.angle_gamma   90.00
#
_symmetry.space_group_name_H-M   'P 1'
#
loop_
_entity.id
_entity.type
_entity.pdbx_description
1 polymer ?
#
loop_
_entity_poly.entity_id
_entity_poly.type
_entity_poly.pdbx_seq_one_letter_code
_entity_poly.pdbx_strand_id
1 'polypeptide(L)' 'MPTELQWYRFCDLINGLPQINWYVCQVEMTGDYLYIRARSVQSSENNLLFIVNSEGDLL' A
#
# COMPACT_ATOMS: atom_id res chain seq x y z
N MET A 1 9.10 1.39 -12.32
CA MET A 1 7.92 2.27 -12.19
C MET A 1 6.71 1.38 -11.99
N PRO A 2 5.74 1.71 -11.13
CA PRO A 2 4.54 0.88 -10.94
C PRO A 2 3.77 0.72 -12.25
N THR A 3 3.18 -0.45 -12.47
CA THR A 3 2.21 -0.66 -13.56
C THR A 3 0.92 0.10 -13.28
N GLU A 4 0.08 0.29 -14.29
CA GLU A 4 -1.25 0.89 -14.11
C GLU A 4 -2.11 0.11 -13.10
N LEU A 5 -2.00 -1.22 -13.09
CA LEU A 5 -2.72 -2.09 -12.16
C LEU A 5 -2.22 -1.93 -10.73
N GLN A 6 -0.90 -1.86 -10.53
CA GLN A 6 -0.30 -1.54 -9.23
C GLN A 6 -0.73 -0.16 -8.73
N TRP A 7 -0.77 0.82 -9.63
CA TRP A 7 -1.22 2.17 -9.29
C TRP A 7 -2.69 2.22 -8.91
N TYR A 8 -3.54 1.51 -9.66
CA TYR A 8 -4.96 1.37 -9.36
C TYR A 8 -5.18 0.80 -7.95
N ARG A 9 -4.48 -0.30 -7.60
CA ARG A 9 -4.53 -0.89 -6.26
C ARG A 9 -4.04 0.04 -5.16
N PHE A 10 -2.99 0.80 -5.43
CA PHE A 10 -2.49 1.81 -4.50
C PHE A 10 -3.53 2.90 -4.24
N CYS A 11 -4.19 3.41 -5.28
CA CYS A 11 -5.27 4.39 -5.15
C CYS A 11 -6.46 3.84 -4.35
N ASP A 12 -6.87 2.59 -4.58
CA ASP A 12 -7.92 1.93 -3.79
C ASP A 12 -7.54 1.87 -2.30
N LEU A 13 -6.30 1.49 -1.98
CA LEU A 13 -5.80 1.44 -0.61
C LEU A 13 -5.80 2.82 0.06
N ILE A 14 -5.31 3.87 -0.63
CA ILE A 14 -5.31 5.23 -0.08
C ILE A 14 -6.73 5.70 0.28
N ASN A 15 -7.73 5.32 -0.51
CA ASN A 15 -9.11 5.71 -0.24
C ASN A 15 -9.74 4.90 0.91
N GLY A 16 -9.34 3.64 1.10
CA GLY A 16 -9.87 2.76 2.14
C GLY A 16 -9.24 2.94 3.53
N LEU A 17 -7.92 3.14 3.59
CA LEU A 17 -7.16 3.21 4.86
C LEU A 17 -7.67 4.29 5.85
N PRO A 18 -8.10 5.49 5.42
CA PRO A 18 -8.64 6.50 6.33
C PRO A 18 -9.88 6.03 7.10
N GLN A 19 -10.69 5.14 6.52
CA GLN A 19 -11.91 4.64 7.16
C GLN A 19 -11.63 3.83 8.44
N ILE A 20 -10.42 3.29 8.58
CA ILE A 20 -9.98 2.54 9.75
C ILE A 20 -8.95 3.31 10.59
N ASN A 21 -8.73 4.61 10.33
CA ASN A 21 -7.69 5.45 10.95
C ASN A 21 -6.26 5.00 10.62
N TRP A 22 -5.97 4.73 9.35
CA TRP A 22 -4.64 4.41 8.84
C TRP A 22 -4.23 5.34 7.71
N TYR A 23 -2.92 5.45 7.47
CA TYR A 23 -2.35 6.21 6.36
C TYR A 23 -1.13 5.51 5.78
N VAL A 24 -0.87 5.73 4.49
CA VAL A 24 0.36 5.28 3.83
C VAL A 24 1.52 6.13 4.31
N CYS A 25 2.61 5.50 4.75
CA CYS A 25 3.81 6.18 5.23
C CYS A 25 5.06 5.90 4.38
N GLN A 26 5.06 4.84 3.56
CA GLN A 26 6.14 4.52 2.64
C GLN A 26 5.61 3.74 1.44
N VAL A 27 6.15 4.04 0.26
CA VAL A 27 5.90 3.31 -0.99
C VAL A 27 7.24 3.05 -1.66
N GLU A 28 7.50 1.80 -2.02
CA GLU A 28 8.77 1.37 -2.60
C GLU A 28 8.53 0.35 -3.71
N MET A 29 9.32 0.42 -4.77
CA MET A 29 9.30 -0.54 -5.87
C MET A 29 10.61 -1.34 -5.86
N THR A 30 10.51 -2.67 -5.80
CA THR A 30 11.67 -3.56 -5.90
C THR A 30 11.36 -4.69 -6.86
N GLY A 31 12.07 -4.72 -7.98
CA GLY A 31 11.74 -5.60 -9.10
C GLY A 31 10.33 -5.30 -9.61
N ASP A 32 9.50 -6.34 -9.71
CA ASP A 32 8.12 -6.27 -10.20
C ASP A 32 7.08 -6.03 -9.10
N TYR A 33 7.52 -5.79 -7.86
CA TYR A 33 6.64 -5.65 -6.70
C TYR A 33 6.58 -4.21 -6.19
N LEU A 34 5.36 -3.78 -5.88
CA LEU A 34 5.06 -2.53 -5.18
C LEU A 34 4.81 -2.83 -3.70
N TYR A 35 5.66 -2.30 -2.84
CA TYR A 35 5.57 -2.40 -1.39
C TYR A 35 4.94 -1.13 -0.83
N ILE A 36 3.85 -1.27 -0.10
CA ILE A 36 3.10 -0.15 0.49
C ILE A 36 3.03 -0.38 1.99
N ARG A 37 3.66 0.50 2.76
CA ARG A 37 3.56 0.48 4.22
C ARG A 37 2.50 1.46 4.68
N ALA A 38 1.54 0.96 5.45
CA ALA A 38 0.55 1.76 6.13
C ALA A 38 0.80 1.74 7.65
N ARG A 39 0.42 2.82 8.32
CA ARG A 39 0.57 2.97 9.77
C ARG A 39 -0.76 3.41 10.39
N SER A 40 -1.05 2.88 11.57
CA SER A 40 -2.20 3.35 12.36
C SER A 40 -1.96 4.77 12.86
N VAL A 41 -2.99 5.61 12.82
CA VAL A 41 -2.99 6.93 13.45
C VAL A 41 -2.93 6.80 14.98
N GLN A 42 -3.48 5.72 15.53
CA GLN A 42 -3.63 5.52 16.98
C GLN A 42 -2.38 4.95 17.64
N SER A 43 -1.55 4.21 16.89
CA SER A 43 -0.30 3.63 17.39
C SER A 43 0.76 3.61 16.31
N SER A 44 1.88 4.29 16.57
CA SER A 44 3.00 4.38 15.62
C SER A 44 3.74 3.07 15.40
N GLU A 45 3.62 2.12 16.33
CA GLU A 45 4.23 0.80 16.22
C GLU A 45 3.39 -0.15 15.36
N ASN A 46 2.11 0.14 15.18
CA ASN A 46 1.22 -0.70 14.38
C ASN A 46 1.32 -0.35 12.89
N ASN A 47 1.95 -1.24 12.13
CA ASN A 47 2.20 -1.07 10.71
C ASN A 47 1.70 -2.29 9.94
N LEU A 48 1.18 -2.05 8.74
CA LEU A 48 0.78 -3.06 7.77
C LEU A 48 1.66 -2.92 6.53
N LEU A 49 1.99 -4.05 5.93
CA LEU A 49 2.69 -4.11 4.66
C LEU A 49 1.76 -4.76 3.65
N PHE A 50 1.48 -4.05 2.57
CA PHE A 50 0.82 -4.58 1.39
C PHE A 50 1.85 -4.75 0.29
N ILE A 51 1.80 -5.88 -0.41
CA ILE A 51 2.68 -6.17 -1.53
C ILE A 51 1.79 -6.43 -2.72
N VAL A 52 2.04 -5.70 -3.82
CA VAL A 52 1.27 -5.83 -5.06
C VAL A 52 2.20 -6.26 -6.18
N ASN A 53 1.90 -7.39 -6.83
CA ASN A 53 2.65 -7.85 -8.01
C ASN A 53 2.35 -6.99 -9.25
N SER A 54 3.04 -7.24 -10.37
CA SER A 54 2.86 -6.48 -11.62
C SER A 54 1.45 -6.62 -12.24
N GLU A 55 0.74 -7.70 -11.91
CA GLU A 55 -0.63 -8.01 -12.36
C GLU A 55 -1.71 -7.36 -11.46
N GLY A 56 -1.32 -6.68 -10.39
CA GLY A 56 -2.25 -6.01 -9.47
C GLY A 56 -2.87 -6.92 -8.41
N ASP A 57 -2.32 -8.12 -8.20
CA ASP A 57 -2.72 -8.99 -7.09
C ASP A 57 -2.03 -8.58 -5.80
N LEU A 58 -2.79 -8.64 -4.71
CA LEU A 58 -2.25 -8.52 -3.35
C LEU A 58 -1.72 -9.86 -2.89
N LEU A 59 -0.50 -9.85 -2.33
CA LEU A 59 0.20 -11.02 -1.78
C LEU A 59 0.19 -11.03 -0.25
#